data_AF-A0A382RWG1-F1
#
_entry.id   AF-A0A382RWG1-F1
#
_cell.length_a   1.000
_cell.length_b   1.000
_cell.length_c   1.000
_cell.angle_alpha   90.00
_cell.angle_beta   90.00
_cell.angle_gamma   90.00
#
_symmetry.space_group_name_H-M   'P 1'
#
loop_
_entity.id
_entity.type
_entity.pdbx_description
1 polymer ?
#
loop_
_entity_poly.entity_id
_entity_poly.type
_entity_poly.pdbx_seq_one_letter_code
_entity_poly.pdbx_strand_id
1 'polypeptide(L)'
;MTSSPLIAGLDVGTTNIKALIADLDGTVLSIASVPTPTHYPEPGWAYYEPTEVWTSVCDVLLKATSFLKESSRIVSIAVASVGETAYPVDRDGQATHHGIAWFDTRAKTQADWLVENIGAERIYKSCRMSIQPIYGLCKLLWMRDNKPYALAKTTSWLNTADFIA
;
A
#
# COMPACT_ATOMS: atom_id res chain seq x y z
N MET A 1 31.44 9.50 -22.26
CA MET A 1 30.11 9.10 -22.75
C MET A 1 29.23 8.96 -21.52
N THR A 2 28.16 9.72 -21.40
CA THR A 2 27.19 9.54 -20.31
C THR A 2 26.49 8.21 -20.51
N SER A 3 26.53 7.32 -19.52
CA SER A 3 25.86 6.02 -19.56
C SER A 3 24.35 6.19 -19.85
N SER A 4 23.75 5.33 -20.68
CA SER A 4 22.34 5.45 -21.05
C SER A 4 21.40 5.43 -19.83
N PRO A 5 20.38 6.30 -19.78
CA PRO A 5 19.41 6.38 -18.69
C PRO A 5 18.55 5.11 -18.60
N LEU A 6 18.08 4.82 -17.39
CA LEU A 6 17.27 3.67 -17.04
C LEU A 6 16.08 4.12 -16.18
N ILE A 7 15.03 3.31 -16.14
CA ILE A 7 13.84 3.51 -15.33
C ILE A 7 13.63 2.34 -14.37
N ALA A 8 13.06 2.63 -13.20
CA ALA A 8 12.68 1.63 -12.22
C ALA A 8 11.15 1.47 -12.15
N GLY A 9 10.68 0.23 -12.09
CA GLY A 9 9.30 -0.09 -11.73
C GLY A 9 9.28 -0.80 -10.38
N LEU A 10 8.40 -0.37 -9.48
CA LEU A 10 8.17 -0.98 -8.18
C LEU A 10 6.72 -1.48 -8.09
N ASP A 11 6.53 -2.75 -7.77
CA ASP A 11 5.22 -3.38 -7.55
C ASP A 11 5.14 -3.86 -6.10
N VAL A 12 4.39 -3.16 -5.26
CA VAL A 12 4.13 -3.51 -3.86
C VAL A 12 2.91 -4.42 -3.79
N GLY A 13 3.14 -5.68 -4.13
CA GLY A 13 2.13 -6.73 -4.22
C GLY A 13 1.74 -7.35 -2.89
N THR A 14 0.70 -8.19 -2.92
CA THR A 14 0.19 -8.88 -1.71
C THR A 14 1.20 -9.89 -1.16
N THR A 15 1.80 -10.69 -2.05
CA THR A 15 2.68 -11.81 -1.68
C THR A 15 4.15 -11.43 -1.78
N ASN A 16 4.48 -10.60 -2.76
CA ASN A 16 5.85 -10.16 -3.00
C ASN A 16 5.86 -8.68 -3.38
N ILE A 17 6.91 -8.01 -2.95
CA ILE A 17 7.32 -6.69 -3.43
C ILE A 17 8.40 -6.92 -4.49
N LYS A 18 8.23 -6.34 -5.67
CA LYS A 18 9.14 -6.53 -6.81
C LYS A 18 9.65 -5.21 -7.32
N ALA A 19 10.91 -5.20 -7.74
CA ALA A 19 11.49 -4.09 -8.49
C ALA A 19 12.05 -4.60 -9.81
N LEU A 20 11.88 -3.82 -10.87
CA LEU A 20 12.50 -4.05 -12.17
C LEU A 20 13.26 -2.81 -12.62
N ILE A 21 14.37 -3.01 -13.32
CA ILE A 21 15.13 -1.94 -13.99
C ILE A 21 15.07 -2.19 -15.49
N ALA A 22 14.66 -1.18 -16.26
CA ALA A 22 14.59 -1.26 -17.71
C ALA A 22 15.31 -0.07 -18.37
N ASP A 23 15.73 -0.23 -19.61
CA ASP A 23 16.12 0.89 -20.46
C ASP A 23 14.89 1.64 -21.01
N LEU A 24 15.12 2.74 -21.73
CA LEU A 24 14.05 3.57 -22.28
C LEU A 24 13.27 2.90 -23.43
N ASP A 25 13.81 1.84 -24.02
CA ASP A 25 13.13 1.05 -25.06
C ASP A 25 12.27 -0.07 -24.45
N GLY A 26 12.28 -0.21 -23.11
CA GLY A 26 11.50 -1.19 -22.36
C GLY A 26 12.21 -2.54 -22.16
N THR A 27 13.49 -2.66 -22.52
CA THR A 27 14.26 -3.88 -22.27
C THR A 27 14.55 -3.99 -20.78
N VAL A 28 14.05 -5.06 -20.16
CA VAL A 28 14.29 -5.34 -18.73
C VAL A 28 15.72 -5.86 -18.55
N LEU A 29 16.49 -5.17 -17.72
CA LEU A 29 17.89 -5.48 -17.41
C LEU A 29 18.04 -6.26 -16.09
N SER A 30 17.12 -6.06 -15.14
CA SER A 30 17.18 -6.68 -13.83
C SER A 30 15.78 -6.74 -13.21
N ILE A 31 15.54 -7.81 -12.44
CA ILE A 31 14.33 -7.98 -11.62
C ILE A 31 14.78 -8.52 -10.26
N ALA A 32 14.23 -7.94 -9.19
CA ALA A 32 14.33 -8.49 -7.85
C ALA A 32 12.94 -8.65 -7.23
N SER A 33 12.82 -9.58 -6.29
CA SER A 33 11.59 -9.85 -5.55
C SER A 33 11.94 -10.19 -4.11
N VAL A 34 11.13 -9.69 -3.17
CA VAL A 34 11.16 -10.08 -1.76
C VAL A 34 9.73 -10.38 -1.28
N PRO A 35 9.53 -11.27 -0.32
CA PRO A 35 8.21 -11.51 0.26
C PRO A 35 7.64 -10.23 0.89
N THR A 36 6.34 -10.00 0.78
CA THR A 36 5.66 -8.90 1.48
C THR A 36 5.45 -9.28 2.95
N PRO A 37 6.05 -8.57 3.92
CA PRO A 37 5.90 -8.90 5.34
C PRO A 37 4.45 -8.67 5.77
N THR A 38 3.75 -9.75 6.11
CA THR A 38 2.31 -9.72 6.42
C THR A 38 2.06 -10.40 7.77
N HIS A 39 1.28 -9.74 8.62
CA HIS A 39 0.95 -10.22 9.96
C HIS A 39 -0.52 -10.62 10.06
N TYR A 40 -0.78 -11.73 10.74
CA TYR A 40 -2.13 -12.30 10.92
C TYR A 40 -2.43 -12.49 12.41
N PRO A 41 -2.84 -11.44 13.13
CA PRO A 41 -3.00 -11.50 14.58
C PRO A 41 -4.21 -12.35 15.00
N GLU A 42 -5.26 -12.38 14.19
CA GLU A 42 -6.52 -13.08 14.45
C GLU A 42 -7.15 -13.56 13.13
N PRO A 43 -8.07 -14.54 13.16
CA PRO A 43 -8.78 -14.99 11.96
C PRO A 43 -9.48 -13.83 11.23
N GLY A 44 -9.21 -13.70 9.93
CA GLY A 44 -9.77 -12.64 9.08
C GLY A 44 -9.07 -11.28 9.20
N TRP A 45 -8.07 -11.16 10.09
CA TRP A 45 -7.28 -9.95 10.27
C TRP A 45 -5.92 -10.12 9.62
N ALA A 46 -5.52 -9.11 8.84
CA ALA A 46 -4.20 -9.00 8.28
C ALA A 46 -3.72 -7.55 8.27
N TYR A 47 -2.44 -7.34 8.57
CA TYR A 47 -1.85 -6.02 8.51
C TYR A 47 -0.42 -6.03 7.99
N TYR A 48 0.00 -4.85 7.55
CA TYR A 48 1.35 -4.54 7.14
C TYR A 48 1.96 -3.55 8.13
N GLU A 49 3.11 -3.90 8.70
CA GLU A 49 3.88 -2.97 9.53
C GLU A 49 4.59 -1.97 8.61
N PRO A 50 4.31 -0.65 8.70
CA PRO A 50 4.82 0.36 7.76
C PRO A 50 6.33 0.34 7.61
N THR A 51 7.05 0.15 8.71
CA THR A 51 8.52 0.11 8.73
C THR A 51 9.09 -1.13 8.03
N GLU A 52 8.45 -2.28 8.16
CA GLU A 52 8.85 -3.52 7.49
C GLU A 52 8.60 -3.46 5.97
N VAL A 53 7.47 -2.88 5.56
CA VAL A 53 7.17 -2.65 4.14
C VAL A 53 8.19 -1.71 3.52
N TRP A 54 8.48 -0.59 4.18
CA TRP A 54 9.49 0.36 3.71
C TRP A 54 10.87 -0.30 3.58
N THR A 55 11.29 -1.05 4.60
CA THR A 55 12.57 -1.79 4.58
C THR A 55 12.61 -2.77 3.40
N SER A 56 11.52 -3.50 3.17
CA SER A 56 11.42 -4.45 2.05
C SER A 56 11.47 -3.77 0.68
N VAL A 57 10.90 -2.56 0.56
CA VAL A 57 11.01 -1.72 -0.65
C VAL A 57 12.45 -1.29 -0.89
N CYS A 58 13.15 -0.79 0.14
CA CYS A 58 14.56 -0.44 0.02
C CYS A 58 15.41 -1.66 -0.38
N ASP A 59 15.18 -2.81 0.26
CA ASP A 59 15.92 -4.05 -0.02
C ASP A 59 15.74 -4.54 -1.45
N VAL A 60 14.51 -4.50 -1.98
CA VAL A 60 14.25 -4.97 -3.34
C VAL A 60 14.83 -4.02 -4.38
N LEU A 61 14.81 -2.71 -4.13
CA LEU A 61 15.43 -1.71 -5.01
C LEU A 61 16.96 -1.88 -5.02
N LEU A 62 17.60 -2.03 -3.85
CA LEU A 62 19.03 -2.27 -3.75
C LEU A 62 19.45 -3.54 -4.50
N LYS A 63 18.67 -4.64 -4.36
CA LYS A 63 18.90 -5.88 -5.11
C LYS A 63 18.77 -5.66 -6.61
N ALA A 64 17.70 -5.00 -7.05
CA ALA A 64 17.44 -4.74 -8.46
C ALA A 64 18.52 -3.88 -9.10
N THR A 65 19.11 -2.93 -8.35
CA THR A 65 20.17 -2.03 -8.85
C THR A 65 21.59 -2.54 -8.61
N SER A 66 21.80 -3.70 -7.98
CA SER A 66 23.13 -4.17 -7.56
C SER A 66 24.15 -4.35 -8.70
N PHE A 67 23.68 -4.51 -9.94
CA PHE A 67 24.52 -4.62 -11.14
C PHE A 67 25.01 -3.25 -11.66
N LEU A 68 24.42 -2.14 -11.20
CA LEU A 68 24.78 -0.80 -11.63
C LEU A 68 26.01 -0.29 -10.88
N LYS A 69 26.97 0.24 -11.63
CA LYS A 69 28.12 0.96 -11.05
C LYS A 69 27.74 2.36 -10.55
N GLU A 70 26.72 2.96 -11.17
CA GLU A 70 26.25 4.33 -10.91
C GLU A 70 24.72 4.33 -10.81
N SER A 71 24.18 4.60 -9.62
CA SER A 71 22.73 4.67 -9.39
C SER A 71 22.07 5.88 -10.06
N SER A 72 22.83 6.93 -10.37
CA SER A 72 22.38 8.14 -11.09
C SER A 72 21.84 7.86 -12.50
N ARG A 73 22.05 6.64 -13.02
CA ARG A 73 21.42 6.18 -14.26
C ARG A 73 19.91 5.97 -14.14
N ILE A 74 19.39 5.70 -12.93
CA ILE A 74 17.95 5.60 -12.70
C ILE A 74 17.38 7.02 -12.69
N VAL A 75 16.68 7.40 -13.75
CA VAL A 75 16.13 8.76 -13.92
C VAL A 75 14.68 8.89 -13.49
N SER A 76 14.00 7.78 -13.26
CA SER A 76 12.60 7.74 -12.83
C SER A 76 12.28 6.43 -12.11
N ILE A 77 11.31 6.49 -11.19
CA ILE A 77 10.68 5.33 -10.56
C ILE A 77 9.16 5.47 -10.68
N ALA A 78 8.49 4.39 -11.05
CA ALA A 78 7.03 4.29 -11.01
C ALA A 78 6.62 3.24 -9.97
N VAL A 79 5.66 3.58 -9.11
CA VAL A 79 5.16 2.71 -8.06
C VAL A 79 3.74 2.23 -8.40
N ALA A 80 3.55 0.93 -8.39
CA ALA A 80 2.26 0.25 -8.42
C ALA A 80 2.10 -0.56 -7.13
N SER A 81 0.87 -0.81 -6.71
CA SER A 81 0.62 -1.58 -5.49
C SER A 81 -0.73 -2.30 -5.52
N VAL A 82 -0.93 -3.17 -4.53
CA VAL A 82 -2.29 -3.59 -4.15
C VAL A 82 -3.18 -2.39 -3.87
N GLY A 83 -4.44 -2.48 -4.31
CA GLY A 83 -5.49 -1.53 -3.95
C GLY A 83 -5.97 -1.74 -2.51
N GLU A 84 -6.78 -0.81 -2.02
CA GLU A 84 -7.58 -0.86 -0.75
C GLU A 84 -6.81 -1.02 0.57
N THR A 85 -5.55 -1.46 0.56
CA THR A 85 -4.66 -1.36 1.72
C THR A 85 -4.48 0.11 2.06
N ALA A 86 -4.55 0.43 3.34
CA ALA A 86 -4.54 1.82 3.76
C ALA A 86 -3.63 2.08 4.96
N TYR A 87 -2.81 3.12 4.82
CA TYR A 87 -1.87 3.62 5.82
C TYR A 87 -2.37 4.97 6.34
N PRO A 88 -2.81 5.05 7.61
CA PRO A 88 -3.16 6.32 8.23
C PRO A 88 -1.89 7.03 8.71
N VAL A 89 -1.63 8.23 8.21
CA VAL A 89 -0.42 9.01 8.53
C VAL A 89 -0.76 10.35 9.18
N ASP A 90 0.13 10.86 10.02
CA ASP A 90 0.04 12.20 10.61
C ASP A 90 0.65 13.28 9.70
N ARG A 91 0.65 14.52 10.21
CA ARG A 91 1.16 15.69 9.50
C ARG A 91 2.67 15.64 9.20
N ASP A 92 3.39 14.83 9.97
CA ASP A 92 4.85 14.68 9.86
C ASP A 92 5.20 13.46 8.98
N GLY A 93 4.18 12.87 8.32
CA GLY A 93 4.33 11.71 7.44
C GLY A 93 4.54 10.40 8.20
N GLN A 94 4.36 10.37 9.52
CA GLN A 94 4.54 9.16 10.31
C GLN A 94 3.26 8.35 10.35
N ALA A 95 3.38 7.04 10.23
CA ALA A 95 2.25 6.14 10.37
C ALA A 95 1.69 6.19 11.80
N THR A 96 0.39 6.49 11.90
CA THR A 96 -0.33 6.56 13.18
C THR A 96 -0.87 5.20 13.63
N HIS A 97 -0.88 4.24 12.71
CA HIS A 97 -1.29 2.86 12.91
C HIS A 97 -0.71 1.98 11.78
N HIS A 98 -0.68 0.67 11.98
CA HIS A 98 -0.31 -0.26 10.92
C HIS A 98 -1.27 -0.20 9.72
N GLY A 99 -0.76 -0.56 8.54
CA GLY A 99 -1.55 -0.63 7.32
C GLY A 99 -2.57 -1.77 7.39
N ILE A 100 -3.86 -1.48 7.25
CA ILE A 100 -4.89 -2.53 7.24
C ILE A 100 -4.93 -3.17 5.85
N ALA A 101 -4.59 -4.46 5.75
CA ALA A 101 -4.46 -5.15 4.47
C ALA A 101 -5.76 -5.13 3.65
N TRP A 102 -5.65 -5.24 2.32
CA TRP A 102 -6.79 -5.12 1.42
C TRP A 102 -7.81 -6.26 1.58
N PHE A 103 -7.38 -7.46 1.94
CA PHE A 103 -8.25 -8.62 2.12
C PHE A 103 -8.71 -8.81 3.58
N ASP A 104 -8.39 -7.84 4.45
CA ASP A 104 -8.80 -7.85 5.85
C ASP A 104 -10.32 -7.65 5.98
N THR A 105 -10.96 -8.45 6.83
CA THR A 105 -12.42 -8.45 7.01
C THR A 105 -12.87 -7.87 8.35
N ARG A 106 -11.97 -7.28 9.15
CA ARG A 106 -12.26 -6.78 10.51
C ARG A 106 -13.35 -5.72 10.57
N ALA A 107 -13.52 -4.97 9.49
CA ALA A 107 -14.51 -3.89 9.39
C ALA A 107 -15.91 -4.39 8.94
N LYS A 108 -16.21 -5.68 9.10
CA LYS A 108 -17.52 -6.24 8.70
C LYS A 108 -18.67 -5.56 9.45
N THR A 109 -18.54 -5.35 10.76
CA THR A 109 -19.57 -4.66 11.56
C THR A 109 -19.85 -3.26 11.03
N GLN A 110 -18.82 -2.53 10.61
CA GLN A 110 -18.98 -1.19 10.02
C GLN A 110 -19.63 -1.24 8.63
N ALA A 111 -19.29 -2.25 7.81
CA ALA A 111 -19.93 -2.46 6.52
C ALA A 111 -21.43 -2.77 6.68
N ASP A 112 -21.80 -3.65 7.61
CA ASP A 112 -23.20 -3.99 7.92
C ASP A 112 -23.95 -2.74 8.42
N TRP A 113 -23.34 -1.98 9.33
CA TRP A 113 -23.92 -0.73 9.84
C TRP A 113 -24.17 0.30 8.73
N LEU A 114 -23.26 0.43 7.75
CA LEU A 114 -23.44 1.31 6.60
C LEU A 114 -24.62 0.87 5.72
N VAL A 115 -24.80 -0.44 5.50
CA VAL A 115 -25.97 -0.96 4.78
C VAL A 115 -27.26 -0.61 5.51
N GLU A 116 -27.31 -0.86 6.82
CA GLU A 116 -28.50 -0.65 7.65
C GLU A 116 -28.89 0.83 7.75
N ASN A 117 -27.92 1.74 7.88
CA ASN A 117 -28.18 3.14 8.20
C ASN A 117 -28.15 4.07 6.97
N ILE A 118 -27.42 3.71 5.91
CA ILE A 118 -27.29 4.53 4.69
C ILE A 118 -28.02 3.91 3.49
N GLY A 119 -28.08 2.57 3.44
CA GLY A 119 -28.70 1.81 2.35
C GLY A 119 -27.72 1.43 1.24
N ALA A 120 -27.66 0.14 0.90
CA ALA A 120 -26.75 -0.39 -0.11
C ALA A 120 -26.91 0.27 -1.50
N GLU A 121 -28.15 0.53 -1.94
CA GLU A 121 -28.42 1.17 -3.23
C GLU A 121 -27.88 2.61 -3.28
N ARG A 122 -28.02 3.35 -2.18
CA ARG A 122 -27.53 4.72 -2.07
C ARG A 122 -26.01 4.77 -2.14
N ILE A 123 -25.34 3.88 -1.40
CA ILE A 123 -23.88 3.74 -1.44
C ILE A 123 -23.44 3.42 -2.87
N TYR A 124 -24.04 2.40 -3.50
CA TYR A 124 -23.71 2.02 -4.87
C TYR A 124 -23.93 3.15 -5.88
N LYS A 125 -25.03 3.92 -5.76
CA LYS A 125 -25.27 5.08 -6.63
C LYS A 125 -24.19 6.17 -6.49
N SER A 126 -23.59 6.32 -5.31
CA SER A 126 -22.58 7.34 -5.04
C SER A 126 -21.20 7.00 -5.60
N CYS A 127 -20.74 5.75 -5.45
CA CYS A 127 -19.37 5.35 -5.79
C CYS A 127 -19.26 4.22 -6.81
N ARG A 128 -20.38 3.62 -7.24
CA ARG A 128 -20.46 2.44 -8.12
C ARG A 128 -19.79 1.18 -7.55
N MET A 129 -19.63 1.14 -6.23
CA MET A 129 -19.06 0.01 -5.51
C MET A 129 -20.08 -0.55 -4.53
N SER A 130 -20.29 -1.87 -4.57
CA SER A 130 -21.07 -2.57 -3.55
C SER A 130 -20.27 -2.59 -2.26
N ILE A 131 -20.87 -2.22 -1.13
CA ILE A 131 -20.13 -2.11 0.13
C ILE A 131 -19.51 -3.44 0.56
N GLN A 132 -18.23 -3.39 0.95
CA GLN A 132 -17.47 -4.51 1.48
C GLN A 132 -16.56 -4.02 2.62
N PRO A 133 -16.17 -4.89 3.56
CA PRO A 133 -15.30 -4.53 4.70
C PRO A 133 -13.94 -3.97 4.27
N ILE A 134 -13.48 -4.31 3.07
CA ILE A 134 -12.15 -3.98 2.55
C ILE A 134 -11.96 -2.49 2.21
N TYR A 135 -13.04 -1.74 2.02
CA TYR A 135 -12.95 -0.37 1.53
C TYR A 135 -12.59 0.63 2.63
N GLY A 136 -11.93 1.73 2.22
CA GLY A 136 -11.40 2.75 3.12
C GLY A 136 -12.42 3.31 4.11
N LEU A 137 -13.67 3.54 3.69
CA LEU A 137 -14.72 4.03 4.59
C LEU A 137 -14.99 3.06 5.74
N CYS A 138 -15.06 1.75 5.47
CA CYS A 138 -15.27 0.73 6.50
C CYS A 138 -14.09 0.70 7.48
N LYS A 139 -12.86 0.76 6.96
CA LYS A 139 -11.63 0.78 7.76
C LYS A 139 -11.51 2.04 8.63
N LEU A 140 -11.89 3.21 8.10
CA LEU A 140 -11.95 4.46 8.86
C LEU A 140 -12.96 4.40 10.01
N LEU A 141 -14.16 3.88 9.76
CA LEU A 141 -15.16 3.68 10.82
C LEU A 141 -14.66 2.68 11.86
N TRP A 142 -13.97 1.62 11.45
CA TRP A 142 -13.40 0.65 12.38
C TRP A 142 -12.34 1.32 13.26
N MET A 143 -11.47 2.16 12.68
CA MET A 143 -10.48 2.93 13.45
C MET A 143 -11.13 3.93 14.40
N ARG A 144 -12.23 4.58 14.00
CA ARG A 144 -13.00 5.46 14.89
C ARG A 144 -13.46 4.72 16.14
N ASP A 145 -13.95 3.51 15.96
CA ASP A 145 -14.55 2.72 17.04
C ASP A 145 -13.47 2.02 17.91
N ASN A 146 -12.35 1.60 17.32
CA ASN A 146 -11.36 0.72 17.97
C ASN A 146 -10.01 1.37 18.24
N LYS A 147 -9.66 2.42 17.49
CA LYS A 147 -8.36 3.12 17.52
C LYS A 147 -8.54 4.65 17.51
N PRO A 148 -9.40 5.22 18.37
CA PRO A 148 -9.75 6.64 18.30
C PRO A 148 -8.54 7.57 18.47
N TYR A 149 -7.56 7.20 19.31
CA TYR A 149 -6.35 7.99 19.50
C TYR A 149 -5.41 7.99 18.28
N ALA A 150 -5.35 6.88 17.54
CA ALA A 150 -4.59 6.83 16.29
C ALA A 150 -5.29 7.69 15.23
N LEU A 151 -6.61 7.48 15.06
CA LEU A 151 -7.40 8.23 14.09
C LEU A 151 -7.37 9.75 14.36
N ALA A 152 -7.38 10.18 15.62
CA ALA A 152 -7.30 11.59 15.99
C ALA A 152 -5.97 12.27 15.57
N LYS A 153 -4.90 11.49 15.39
CA LYS A 153 -3.61 11.98 14.89
C LYS A 153 -3.50 11.90 13.37
N THR A 154 -4.30 11.03 12.74
CA THR A 154 -4.29 10.82 11.29
C THR A 154 -4.77 12.09 10.57
N THR A 155 -3.95 12.60 9.65
CA THR A 155 -4.31 13.69 8.75
C THR A 155 -4.53 13.23 7.32
N SER A 156 -3.91 12.12 6.93
CA SER A 156 -4.03 11.57 5.58
C SER A 156 -4.26 10.05 5.60
N TRP A 157 -5.01 9.58 4.60
CA TRP A 157 -5.33 8.18 4.40
C TRP A 157 -4.75 7.74 3.05
N LEU A 158 -3.59 7.07 3.08
CA LEU A 158 -2.82 6.77 1.88
C LEU A 158 -3.02 5.31 1.47
N ASN A 159 -3.11 5.05 0.16
CA ASN A 159 -2.95 3.68 -0.34
C ASN A 159 -1.46 3.28 -0.27
N THR A 160 -1.14 2.02 -0.58
CA THR A 160 0.24 1.54 -0.50
C THR A 160 1.20 2.26 -1.45
N ALA A 161 0.80 2.59 -2.68
CA ALA A 161 1.67 3.30 -3.62
C ALA A 161 1.98 4.73 -3.13
N ASP A 162 0.96 5.46 -2.66
CA ASP A 162 1.09 6.83 -2.14
C ASP A 162 1.82 6.88 -0.80
N PHE A 163 1.81 5.80 -0.01
CA PHE A 163 2.61 5.70 1.22
C PHE A 163 4.11 5.54 0.93
N ILE A 164 4.46 4.96 -0.23
CA ILE A 164 5.85 4.67 -0.61
C ILE A 164 6.48 5.80 -1.44
N ALA A 165 5.68 6.51 -2.25
CA ALA A 165 6.13 7.59 -3.14
C ALA A 165 6.31 8.93 -2.41
#